data_AF-A0A1S1JXR2-F1
#
_entry.id   AF-A0A1S1JXR2-F1
#
_cell.length_a   1.000
_cell.length_b   1.000
_cell.length_c   1.000
_cell.angle_alpha   90.00
_cell.angle_beta   90.00
_cell.angle_gamma   90.00
#
_symmetry.space_group_name_H-M   'P 1'
#
loop_
_entity.id
_entity.type
_entity.pdbx_description
1 polymer ?
#
loop_
_entity_poly.entity_id
_entity_poly.type
_entity_poly.pdbx_seq_one_letter_code
_entity_poly.pdbx_strand_id
1 'polypeptide(L)'
;MVAKANVGPLPTAGTPAWCELPDTDPRKLLALAASGEHWVLHTELAQEKRAEASRDIAAAGGWSALAKRIARGRGPAYIPRRKESA
;
A
#
# COMPACT_ATOMS: atom_id res chain seq x y z
N MET A 1 23.82 -3.93 -6.30
CA MET A 1 24.91 -2.97 -5.93
C MET A 1 25.57 -3.29 -4.59
N VAL A 2 24.83 -3.84 -3.62
CA VAL A 2 25.32 -4.10 -2.24
C VAL A 2 26.41 -5.18 -2.14
N ALA A 3 26.41 -6.20 -3.00
CA ALA A 3 27.42 -7.28 -3.00
C ALA A 3 28.87 -6.80 -3.26
N LYS A 4 29.06 -5.55 -3.72
CA LYS A 4 30.39 -4.97 -3.96
C LYS A 4 31.03 -4.33 -2.71
N ALA A 5 30.33 -4.29 -1.58
CA ALA A 5 30.82 -3.60 -0.38
C ALA A 5 31.90 -4.36 0.42
N ASN A 6 32.29 -5.58 0.02
CA ASN A 6 33.28 -6.43 0.70
C ASN A 6 32.99 -6.69 2.20
N VAL A 7 31.72 -6.67 2.61
CA VAL A 7 31.32 -6.80 4.03
C VAL A 7 31.01 -8.23 4.48
N GLY A 8 31.46 -9.26 3.76
CA GLY A 8 31.07 -10.64 4.07
C GLY A 8 29.57 -10.91 3.84
N PRO A 9 29.04 -12.07 4.25
CA PRO A 9 27.64 -12.42 4.03
C PRO A 9 26.70 -11.47 4.79
N LEU A 10 25.61 -11.07 4.13
CA LEU A 10 24.58 -10.22 4.72
C LEU A 10 23.44 -11.08 5.26
N PRO A 11 23.08 -10.95 6.55
CA PRO A 11 21.86 -11.57 7.06
C PRO A 11 20.63 -10.86 6.45
N THR A 12 19.51 -11.57 6.37
CA THR A 12 18.24 -10.94 5.98
C THR A 12 17.82 -9.92 7.06
N ALA A 13 17.40 -8.72 6.64
CA ALA A 13 16.98 -7.68 7.57
C ALA A 13 15.82 -8.16 8.45
N GLY A 14 15.89 -7.85 9.75
CA GLY A 14 14.88 -8.24 10.74
C GLY A 14 15.04 -9.66 11.33
N THR A 15 15.96 -10.48 10.82
CA THR A 15 16.27 -11.79 11.44
C THR A 15 17.07 -11.62 12.75
N PRO A 16 17.09 -12.62 13.65
CA PRO A 16 17.92 -12.56 14.86
C PRO A 16 19.39 -12.22 14.57
N ALA A 17 19.98 -12.87 13.55
CA ALA A 17 21.35 -12.61 13.11
C ALA A 17 21.59 -11.16 12.64
N TRP A 18 20.56 -10.47 12.16
CA TRP A 18 20.63 -9.05 11.81
C TRP A 18 20.43 -8.15 13.04
N CYS A 19 19.53 -8.51 13.95
CA CYS A 19 19.28 -7.78 15.19
C CYS A 19 20.51 -7.79 16.12
N GLU A 20 21.27 -8.88 16.13
CA GLU A 20 22.51 -9.03 16.89
C GLU A 20 23.68 -8.20 16.35
N LEU A 21 23.59 -7.68 15.12
CA LEU A 21 24.63 -6.79 14.58
C LEU A 21 24.67 -5.46 15.35
N PRO A 22 25.87 -4.92 15.65
CA PRO A 22 26.02 -3.56 16.18
C PRO A 22 25.34 -2.53 15.27
N ASP A 23 24.80 -1.46 15.86
CA ASP A 23 24.14 -0.39 15.09
C ASP A 23 25.08 0.36 14.13
N THR A 24 26.38 0.31 14.42
CA THR A 24 27.44 0.90 13.57
C THR A 24 27.97 -0.07 12.53
N ASP A 25 27.52 -1.33 12.51
CA ASP A 25 27.96 -2.30 11.53
C ASP A 25 27.36 -1.97 10.14
N PRO A 26 28.20 -1.74 9.11
CA PRO A 26 27.71 -1.40 7.78
C PRO A 26 26.83 -2.49 7.16
N ARG A 27 26.99 -3.76 7.56
CA ARG A 27 26.12 -4.86 7.13
C ARG A 27 24.67 -4.64 7.52
N LYS A 28 24.40 -3.92 8.61
CA LYS A 28 23.03 -3.65 9.08
C LYS A 28 22.26 -2.79 8.09
N LEU A 29 22.86 -1.70 7.63
CA LEU A 29 22.31 -0.82 6.59
C LEU A 29 22.22 -1.53 5.24
N LEU A 30 23.26 -2.28 4.87
CA LEU A 30 23.33 -2.96 3.58
C LEU A 30 22.30 -4.10 3.46
N ALA A 31 22.07 -4.86 4.53
CA ALA A 31 21.02 -5.87 4.61
C ALA A 31 19.62 -5.25 4.45
N LEU A 32 19.39 -4.06 5.04
CA LEU A 32 18.14 -3.32 4.87
C LEU A 32 17.96 -2.86 3.42
N ALA A 33 19.00 -2.31 2.80
CA ALA A 33 18.95 -1.88 1.40
C ALA A 33 18.64 -3.05 0.45
N ALA A 34 19.32 -4.20 0.64
CA ALA A 34 19.07 -5.40 -0.15
C ALA A 34 17.64 -5.94 0.05
N SER A 35 17.15 -5.97 1.29
CA SER A 35 15.78 -6.40 1.58
C SER A 35 14.74 -5.40 1.05
N GLY A 36 15.10 -4.11 0.99
CA GLY A 36 14.28 -3.04 0.45
C GLY A 36 13.98 -3.17 -1.05
N GLU A 37 14.83 -3.84 -1.83
CA GLU A 37 14.58 -4.12 -3.26
C GLU A 37 13.24 -4.87 -3.45
N HIS A 38 12.94 -5.82 -2.56
CA HIS A 38 11.66 -6.54 -2.58
C HIS A 38 10.46 -5.63 -2.28
N TRP A 39 10.63 -4.66 -1.37
CA TRP A 39 9.57 -3.72 -1.03
C TRP A 39 9.29 -2.72 -2.15
N VAL A 40 10.33 -2.29 -2.87
CA VAL A 40 10.18 -1.45 -4.08
C VAL A 40 9.34 -2.19 -5.12
N LEU A 41 9.72 -3.43 -5.44
CA LEU A 41 8.96 -4.27 -6.39
C LEU A 41 7.52 -4.50 -5.93
N HIS A 42 7.30 -4.76 -4.63
CA HIS A 42 5.95 -4.90 -4.08
C HIS A 42 5.13 -3.62 -4.27
N THR A 43 5.74 -2.47 -4.03
CA THR A 43 5.08 -1.17 -4.19
C THR A 43 4.71 -0.91 -5.64
N GLU A 44 5.63 -1.13 -6.58
CA GLU A 44 5.38 -0.98 -8.02
C GLU A 44 4.23 -1.87 -8.50
N LEU A 45 4.28 -3.17 -8.17
CA LEU A 45 3.24 -4.11 -8.54
C LEU A 45 1.88 -3.72 -7.93
N ALA A 46 1.87 -3.30 -6.67
CA ALA A 46 0.65 -2.86 -6.01
C ALA A 46 0.07 -1.59 -6.65
N GLN A 47 0.89 -0.68 -7.17
CA GLN A 47 0.41 0.49 -7.94
C GLN A 47 -0.19 0.06 -9.28
N GLU A 48 0.50 -0.82 -10.01
CA GLU A 48 0.00 -1.35 -11.29
C GLU A 48 -1.36 -2.03 -11.14
N LYS A 49 -1.50 -2.89 -10.12
CA LYS A 49 -2.77 -3.59 -9.84
C LYS A 49 -3.89 -2.66 -9.38
N ARG A 50 -3.58 -1.59 -8.65
CA ARG A 50 -4.58 -0.55 -8.35
C ARG A 50 -5.02 0.19 -9.61
N ALA A 51 -4.10 0.50 -10.52
CA ALA A 51 -4.42 1.17 -11.77
C ALA A 51 -5.24 0.28 -12.72
N GLU A 52 -4.96 -1.02 -12.77
CA GLU A 52 -5.80 -2.02 -13.44
C GLU A 52 -7.21 -2.05 -12.86
N ALA A 53 -7.35 -2.26 -11.55
CA ALA A 53 -8.66 -2.28 -10.90
C ALA A 53 -9.45 -0.98 -11.09
N SER A 54 -8.78 0.18 -11.08
CA SER A 54 -9.43 1.47 -11.34
C SER A 54 -10.01 1.56 -12.76
N ARG A 55 -9.29 1.03 -13.76
CA ARG A 55 -9.76 0.96 -15.14
C ARG A 55 -10.94 -0.01 -15.29
N ASP A 56 -10.88 -1.16 -14.64
CA ASP A 56 -11.96 -2.15 -14.66
C ASP A 56 -13.26 -1.59 -14.04
N ILE A 57 -13.13 -0.91 -12.91
CA ILE A 57 -14.27 -0.20 -12.29
C ILE A 57 -14.80 0.84 -13.28
N ALA A 58 -13.96 1.71 -13.85
CA ALA A 58 -14.42 2.71 -14.81
C ALA A 58 -15.16 2.07 -16.01
N ALA A 59 -14.64 0.95 -16.52
CA ALA A 59 -15.20 0.20 -17.64
C ALA A 59 -16.52 -0.53 -17.32
N ALA A 60 -16.76 -0.90 -16.05
CA ALA A 60 -18.00 -1.58 -15.63
C ALA A 60 -19.28 -0.76 -15.91
N GLY A 61 -19.15 0.54 -16.15
CA GLY A 61 -20.23 1.40 -16.62
C GLY A 61 -21.31 1.66 -15.56
N GLY A 62 -22.45 2.22 -15.99
CA GLY A 62 -23.54 2.58 -15.08
C GLY A 62 -23.28 3.81 -14.19
N TRP A 63 -22.11 4.44 -14.29
CA TRP A 63 -21.69 5.56 -13.45
C TRP A 63 -22.61 6.78 -13.57
N SER A 64 -23.04 7.15 -14.78
CA SER A 64 -23.99 8.25 -14.97
C SER A 64 -25.38 7.93 -14.41
N ALA A 65 -25.83 6.68 -14.51
CA ALA A 65 -27.12 6.25 -13.95
C ALA A 65 -27.07 6.24 -12.41
N LEU A 66 -25.96 5.75 -11.84
CA LEU A 66 -25.69 5.81 -10.41
C LEU A 66 -25.65 7.26 -9.91
N ALA A 67 -24.93 8.15 -10.59
CA ALA A 67 -24.86 9.57 -10.26
C ALA A 67 -26.25 10.22 -10.25
N LYS A 68 -27.07 9.95 -11.29
CA LYS A 68 -28.47 10.40 -11.33
C LYS A 68 -29.30 9.82 -10.18
N ARG A 69 -29.08 8.57 -9.77
CA ARG A 69 -29.76 7.96 -8.61
C ARG A 69 -29.36 8.65 -7.31
N ILE A 70 -28.08 8.93 -7.11
CA ILE A 70 -27.56 9.63 -5.92
C ILE A 70 -28.12 11.06 -5.85
N ALA A 71 -28.09 11.80 -6.97
CA ALA A 71 -28.59 13.18 -7.04
C ALA A 71 -30.09 13.28 -6.76
N ARG A 72 -30.88 12.27 -7.15
CA ARG A 72 -32.31 12.16 -6.81
C ARG A 72 -32.58 11.86 -5.33
N GLY A 73 -31.54 11.55 -4.55
CA GLY A 73 -31.64 11.22 -3.13
C GLY A 73 -32.32 9.87 -2.88
N ARG A 74 -32.61 9.58 -1.60
CA ARG A 74 -33.35 8.37 -1.19
C ARG A 74 -34.87 8.50 -1.35
N GLY A 75 -35.33 9.66 -1.84
CA GLY A 75 -36.75 9.95 -2.02
C GLY A 75 -37.55 9.75 -0.73
N PRO A 76 -38.82 9.29 -0.82
CA PRO A 76 -39.71 9.14 0.35
C PRO A 76 -39.27 8.03 1.33
N ALA A 77 -38.30 7.19 0.97
CA ALA A 77 -37.73 6.17 1.84
C ALA A 77 -36.67 6.72 2.82
N TYR A 78 -36.34 8.01 2.74
CA TYR A 78 -35.42 8.65 3.68
C TYR A 78 -36.11 8.87 5.04
N ILE A 79 -35.58 8.24 6.08
CA ILE A 79 -35.96 8.52 7.47
C ILE A 79 -34.99 9.56 8.03
N PRO A 80 -35.44 10.79 8.36
CA PRO A 80 -34.57 11.83 8.88
C PRO A 80 -33.99 11.44 10.26
N ARG A 81 -32.71 11.74 10.49
CA ARG A 81 -32.11 11.59 11.81
C ARG A 81 -32.76 12.59 12.78
N ARG A 82 -33.31 12.10 13.88
CA ARG A 82 -33.81 12.94 14.98
C ARG A 82 -32.63 13.70 15.57
N LYS A 83 -32.63 15.02 15.49
CA LYS A 83 -31.74 15.85 16.30
C LYS A 83 -32.31 15.88 17.71
N GLU A 84 -31.48 15.56 18.69
CA GLU A 84 -31.82 15.76 20.10
C GLU A 84 -31.99 17.26 20.32
N SER A 85 -33.15 17.66 20.85
CA SER A 85 -33.46 19.06 21.11
C SER A 85 -32.53 19.58 22.21
N ALA A 86 -31.87 20.71 21.94
CA ALA A 86 -31.08 21.45 22.92
C ALA A 86 -31.98 22.13 23.97
#